data_AF-A0A9E0NKR6-F1
#
_entry.id   AF-A0A9E0NKR6-F1
#
_cell.length_a   1.000
_cell.length_b   1.000
_cell.length_c   1.000
_cell.angle_alpha   90.00
_cell.angle_beta   90.00
_cell.angle_gamma   90.00
#
_symmetry.space_group_name_H-M   'P 1'
#
loop_
_entity.id
_entity.type
_entity.pdbx_description
1 polymer ?
#
loop_
_entity_poly.entity_id
_entity_poly.type
_entity_poly.pdbx_seq_one_letter_code
_entity_poly.pdbx_strand_id
1 'polypeptide(L)'
;EGGAMGALGALIMAVSRGKLQKKLLIQALDNTTRLSIFVLFILIGSTVFSFTFNAADGHIWVEHLFKDMPGGAIGFLIVVNILIFILGCFIDFFEIAFIVIPILAPVAEKILAGFLPAGTPPEMTLIWFGVVIAMNLQTSFLTPPFGFALFYLRSVAAKKDYKDRVTGETIPAVQTSQIYKGSIAFIILQVIMVVAVVAFPSLVTGGIEKTVQIDADKALQQLQMQPRESAGDTPAATGTSGEAGKEEKEDPMKGLLESMKQDQKK
;
A
#
# COMPACT_ATOMS: atom_id res chain seq x y z
N GLU A 1 -8.21 -5.49 8.71
CA GLU A 1 -9.35 -6.44 8.74
C GLU A 1 -9.19 -7.64 9.66
N GLY A 2 -8.18 -8.51 9.50
CA GLY A 2 -8.05 -9.72 10.32
C GLY A 2 -7.97 -9.49 11.85
N GLY A 3 -7.21 -8.48 12.28
CA GLY A 3 -7.10 -8.12 13.70
C GLY A 3 -8.38 -7.54 14.30
N ALA A 4 -9.13 -6.75 13.53
CA ALA A 4 -10.40 -6.17 13.97
C ALA A 4 -11.47 -7.24 14.16
N MET A 5 -11.56 -8.20 13.24
CA MET A 5 -12.47 -9.35 13.35
C MET A 5 -12.12 -10.26 14.54
N GLY A 6 -10.82 -10.46 14.80
CA GLY A 6 -10.35 -11.20 15.98
C GLY A 6 -10.69 -10.50 17.31
N ALA A 7 -10.48 -9.18 17.37
CA ALA A 7 -10.82 -8.38 18.55
C ALA A 7 -12.33 -8.35 18.81
N LEU A 8 -13.14 -8.22 17.75
CA LEU A 8 -14.60 -8.28 17.83
C LEU A 8 -15.07 -9.65 18.34
N GLY A 9 -14.53 -10.75 17.81
CA GLY A 9 -14.84 -12.10 18.28
C GLY A 9 -14.46 -12.33 19.75
N ALA A 10 -13.29 -11.83 20.17
CA ALA A 10 -12.86 -11.88 21.56
C ALA A 10 -13.79 -11.06 22.49
N LEU A 11 -14.23 -9.89 22.05
CA LEU A 11 -15.17 -9.04 22.79
C LEU A 11 -16.52 -9.74 22.97
N ILE A 12 -17.07 -10.32 21.89
CA ILE A 12 -18.33 -11.08 21.93
C ILE A 12 -18.22 -12.25 22.93
N MET A 13 -17.10 -13.00 22.91
CA MET A 13 -16.87 -14.09 23.86
C MET A 13 -16.69 -13.61 25.30
N ALA A 14 -16.06 -12.45 25.52
CA ALA A 14 -15.90 -11.89 26.85
C ALA A 14 -17.25 -11.44 27.45
N VAL A 15 -18.12 -10.87 26.61
CA VAL A 15 -19.49 -10.49 26.98
C VAL A 15 -20.34 -11.73 27.28
N SER A 16 -20.34 -12.74 26.39
CA SER A 16 -21.16 -13.95 26.57
C SER A 16 -20.77 -14.76 27.81
N ARG A 17 -19.51 -14.70 28.24
CA ARG A 17 -19.02 -15.36 29.47
C ARG A 17 -19.14 -14.50 30.73
N GLY A 18 -19.68 -13.28 30.64
CA GLY A 18 -19.81 -12.36 31.77
C GLY A 18 -18.46 -11.96 32.39
N LYS A 19 -17.36 -12.04 31.63
CA LYS A 19 -16.00 -11.74 32.10
C LYS A 19 -15.54 -10.32 31.77
N LEU A 20 -16.36 -9.55 31.06
CA LEU A 20 -16.04 -8.17 30.70
C LEU A 20 -16.19 -7.24 31.92
N GLN A 21 -15.06 -6.81 32.49
CA GLN A 21 -15.02 -5.81 33.55
C GLN A 21 -14.69 -4.44 32.97
N LYS A 22 -15.38 -3.39 33.42
CA LYS A 22 -15.11 -1.99 33.01
C LYS A 22 -13.63 -1.61 33.20
N LYS A 23 -13.00 -2.08 34.28
CA LYS A 23 -11.57 -1.87 34.56
C LYS A 23 -10.67 -2.50 33.49
N LEU A 24 -10.97 -3.73 33.06
CA LEU A 24 -10.22 -4.43 32.01
C LEU A 24 -10.36 -3.73 30.66
N LEU A 25 -11.57 -3.26 30.33
CA LEU A 25 -11.83 -2.50 29.09
C LEU A 25 -11.04 -1.20 29.06
N ILE A 26 -11.06 -0.42 30.14
CA ILE A 26 -10.30 0.85 30.24
C ILE A 26 -8.80 0.57 30.14
N GLN A 27 -8.30 -0.47 30.80
CA GLN A 27 -6.88 -0.85 30.74
C GLN A 27 -6.46 -1.25 29.32
N ALA A 28 -7.29 -2.03 28.60
CA ALA A 28 -7.02 -2.40 27.22
C ALA A 28 -7.04 -1.17 26.30
N LEU A 29 -7.97 -0.24 26.51
CA LEU A 29 -8.06 1.01 25.76
C LEU A 29 -6.84 1.91 26.00
N ASP A 30 -6.37 2.08 27.25
CA ASP A 30 -5.20 2.90 27.58
C ASP A 30 -3.94 2.36 26.91
N ASN A 31 -3.70 1.05 26.97
CA ASN A 31 -2.57 0.41 26.31
C ASN A 31 -2.63 0.58 24.79
N THR A 32 -3.81 0.38 24.19
CA THR A 32 -4.00 0.56 22.74
C THR A 32 -3.76 2.01 22.34
N THR A 33 -4.28 2.96 23.13
CA THR A 33 -4.16 4.40 22.86
C THR A 33 -2.71 4.87 22.96
N ARG A 34 -1.94 4.42 23.97
CA ARG A 34 -0.52 4.75 24.09
C ARG A 34 0.29 4.29 22.88
N LEU A 35 0.06 3.07 22.40
CA LEU A 35 0.72 2.56 21.21
C LEU A 35 0.33 3.37 19.97
N SER A 36 -0.96 3.66 19.79
CA SER A 36 -1.43 4.50 18.67
C SER A 36 -0.85 5.92 18.70
N ILE A 37 -0.71 6.52 19.89
CA ILE A 37 -0.11 7.85 20.05
C ILE A 37 1.36 7.81 19.64
N PHE A 38 2.12 6.80 20.07
CA PHE A 38 3.52 6.62 19.67
C PHE A 38 3.66 6.59 18.13
N VAL A 39 2.83 5.79 17.46
CA VAL A 39 2.80 5.72 15.99
C VAL A 39 2.42 7.08 15.38
N LEU A 40 1.37 7.75 15.90
CA LEU A 40 0.96 9.08 15.43
C LEU A 40 2.07 10.14 15.53
N PHE A 41 2.84 10.15 16.62
CA PHE A 41 3.98 11.07 16.76
C PHE A 41 5.05 10.81 15.70
N ILE A 42 5.29 9.54 15.36
CA ILE A 42 6.21 9.17 14.28
C ILE A 42 5.67 9.65 12.92
N LEU A 43 4.37 9.52 12.65
CA LEU A 43 3.75 10.04 11.42
C LEU A 43 3.93 11.55 11.27
N ILE A 44 3.68 12.29 12.35
CA ILE A 44 3.83 13.75 12.38
C ILE A 44 5.31 14.10 12.14
N GLY A 45 6.22 13.47 12.88
CA GLY A 45 7.67 13.70 12.74
C GLY A 45 8.17 13.36 11.33
N SER A 46 7.69 12.27 10.75
CA SER A 46 8.06 11.88 9.39
C SER A 46 7.54 12.83 8.32
N THR A 47 6.34 13.40 8.50
CA THR A 47 5.78 14.38 7.56
C THR A 47 6.63 15.65 7.55
N VAL A 48 7.03 16.13 8.74
CA VAL A 48 7.93 17.29 8.87
C VAL A 48 9.30 16.96 8.28
N PHE A 49 9.88 15.80 8.62
CA PHE A 49 11.16 15.35 8.07
C PHE A 49 11.11 15.24 6.54
N SER A 50 10.09 14.61 5.97
CA SER A 50 9.92 14.44 4.52
C SER A 50 9.80 15.80 3.84
N PHE A 51 9.07 16.75 4.43
CA PHE A 51 8.97 18.10 3.90
C PHE A 51 10.33 18.82 3.92
N THR A 52 11.03 18.84 5.06
CA THR A 52 12.34 19.49 5.19
C THR A 52 13.41 18.81 4.32
N PHE A 53 13.40 17.49 4.23
CA PHE A 53 14.31 16.72 3.38
C PHE A 53 14.10 17.03 1.90
N ASN A 54 12.85 17.12 1.45
CA ASN A 54 12.54 17.54 0.09
C ASN A 54 12.91 19.01 -0.15
N ALA A 55 12.68 19.90 0.82
CA ALA A 55 13.07 21.30 0.74
C ALA A 55 14.60 21.51 0.71
N ALA A 56 15.38 20.58 1.26
CA ALA A 56 16.83 20.59 1.26
C ALA A 56 17.45 19.80 0.09
N ASP A 57 16.66 19.49 -0.95
CA ASP A 57 17.08 18.70 -2.12
C ASP A 57 17.67 17.32 -1.75
N GLY A 58 17.23 16.75 -0.63
CA GLY A 58 17.74 15.47 -0.14
C GLY A 58 17.53 14.33 -1.13
N HIS A 59 16.44 14.36 -1.90
CA HIS A 59 16.16 13.38 -2.95
C HIS A 59 17.25 13.37 -4.05
N ILE A 60 17.83 14.53 -4.37
CA ILE A 60 18.93 14.66 -5.35
C ILE A 60 20.23 14.11 -4.75
N TRP A 61 20.49 14.39 -3.47
CA TRP A 61 21.67 13.86 -2.78
C TRP A 61 21.66 12.33 -2.75
N VAL A 62 20.52 11.72 -2.41
CA VAL A 62 20.37 10.26 -2.44
C VAL A 62 20.48 9.73 -3.87
N GLU A 63 19.87 10.41 -4.86
CA GLU A 63 20.01 10.04 -6.26
C GLU A 63 21.48 9.97 -6.71
N HIS A 64 22.32 10.95 -6.33
CA HIS A 64 23.74 10.94 -6.65
C HIS A 64 24.48 9.77 -5.98
N LEU A 65 24.19 9.53 -4.70
CA LEU A 65 24.78 8.41 -3.95
C LEU A 65 24.50 7.05 -4.62
N PHE A 66 23.29 6.88 -5.17
CA PHE A 66 22.91 5.64 -5.86
C PHE A 66 23.33 5.60 -7.34
N LYS A 67 23.51 6.74 -8.01
CA LYS A 67 24.07 6.81 -9.38
C LYS A 67 25.54 6.40 -9.44
N ASP A 68 26.31 6.74 -8.41
CA ASP A 68 27.73 6.40 -8.32
C ASP A 68 27.96 4.90 -8.03
N MET A 69 26.89 4.16 -7.74
CA MET A 69 26.96 2.75 -7.43
C MET A 69 26.91 1.87 -8.70
N PRO A 70 27.82 0.88 -8.83
CA PRO A 70 27.77 -0.06 -9.95
C PRO A 70 26.53 -0.96 -9.87
N GLY A 71 25.83 -1.14 -11.00
CA GLY A 71 24.71 -2.09 -11.12
C GLY A 71 23.36 -1.49 -11.53
N GLY A 72 23.27 -0.17 -11.71
CA GLY A 72 22.06 0.49 -12.22
C GLY A 72 20.80 0.13 -11.42
N ALA A 73 19.70 -0.16 -12.11
CA ALA A 73 18.42 -0.51 -11.48
C ALA A 73 18.47 -1.78 -10.61
N ILE A 74 19.18 -2.82 -11.05
CA ILE A 74 19.28 -4.09 -10.31
C ILE A 74 20.15 -3.90 -9.06
N GLY A 75 21.27 -3.19 -9.19
CA GLY A 75 22.14 -2.85 -8.05
C GLY A 75 21.40 -2.03 -6.99
N PHE A 76 20.64 -1.02 -7.43
CA PHE A 76 19.74 -0.25 -6.56
C PHE A 76 18.75 -1.16 -5.82
N LEU A 77 18.05 -2.06 -6.52
CA LEU A 77 17.07 -2.96 -5.90
C LEU A 77 17.70 -3.88 -4.85
N ILE A 78 18.86 -4.47 -5.15
CA ILE A 78 19.54 -5.38 -4.22
C ILE A 78 19.95 -4.62 -2.96
N VAL A 79 20.58 -3.46 -3.10
CA VAL A 79 21.06 -2.67 -1.97
C VAL A 79 19.91 -2.14 -1.14
N VAL A 80 18.85 -1.62 -1.77
CA VAL A 80 17.65 -1.16 -1.07
C VAL A 80 16.96 -2.32 -0.35
N ASN A 81 16.86 -3.49 -0.97
CA ASN A 81 16.28 -4.65 -0.30
C ASN A 81 17.11 -5.08 0.92
N ILE A 82 18.43 -5.13 0.81
CA ILE A 82 19.30 -5.46 1.96
C ILE A 82 19.18 -4.39 3.05
N LEU A 83 19.18 -3.11 2.66
CA LEU A 83 19.04 -1.98 3.58
C LEU A 83 17.72 -2.07 4.35
N ILE A 84 16.59 -2.22 3.65
CA ILE A 84 15.26 -2.32 4.27
C ILE A 84 15.14 -3.60 5.08
N PHE A 85 15.73 -4.71 4.65
CA PHE A 85 15.75 -5.94 5.44
C PHE A 85 16.45 -5.75 6.79
N ILE A 86 17.62 -5.12 6.79
CA ILE A 86 18.36 -4.84 8.03
C ILE A 86 17.62 -3.82 8.89
N LEU A 87 17.12 -2.73 8.30
CA LEU A 87 16.35 -1.72 9.03
C LEU A 87 15.08 -2.33 9.63
N GLY A 88 14.37 -3.17 8.88
CA GLY A 88 13.15 -3.85 9.29
C GLY A 88 13.34 -4.89 10.39
N CYS A 89 14.59 -5.23 10.74
CA CYS A 89 14.87 -6.04 11.92
C CYS A 89 14.77 -5.22 13.22
N PHE A 90 14.98 -3.90 13.16
CA PHE A 90 15.02 -3.03 14.34
C PHE A 90 13.87 -2.04 14.38
N ILE A 91 13.39 -1.64 13.21
CA ILE A 91 12.39 -0.60 13.02
C ILE A 91 11.09 -1.27 12.59
N ASP A 92 9.96 -0.84 13.18
CA ASP A 92 8.64 -1.32 12.83
C ASP A 92 8.19 -0.83 11.43
N PHE A 93 7.17 -1.48 10.86
CA PHE A 93 6.81 -1.31 9.46
C PHE A 93 6.25 0.08 9.15
N PHE A 94 5.56 0.69 10.12
CA PHE A 94 5.00 2.02 9.96
C PHE A 94 6.12 3.04 9.78
N GLU A 95 7.16 2.99 10.59
CA GLU A 95 8.33 3.86 10.55
C GLU A 95 9.05 3.73 9.20
N ILE A 96 9.24 2.51 8.70
CA ILE A 96 9.85 2.31 7.37
C ILE A 96 8.94 2.88 6.29
N ALA A 97 7.63 2.60 6.34
CA ALA A 97 6.68 3.08 5.35
C ALA A 97 6.56 4.61 5.32
N PHE A 98 6.67 5.26 6.46
CA PHE A 98 6.50 6.70 6.55
C PHE A 98 7.79 7.49 6.46
N ILE A 99 8.96 6.95 6.85
CA ILE A 99 10.25 7.66 6.82
C ILE A 99 11.08 7.22 5.61
N VAL A 100 11.31 5.91 5.47
CA VAL A 100 12.28 5.39 4.49
C VAL A 100 11.70 5.37 3.08
N ILE A 101 10.43 4.96 2.92
CA ILE A 101 9.81 4.90 1.59
C ILE A 101 9.72 6.28 0.93
N PRO A 102 9.29 7.38 1.60
CA PRO A 102 9.26 8.69 0.95
C PRO A 102 10.62 9.22 0.52
N ILE A 103 11.70 8.84 1.21
CA ILE A 103 13.07 9.16 0.80
C ILE A 103 13.45 8.37 -0.47
N LEU A 104 13.10 7.09 -0.51
CA LEU A 104 13.47 6.20 -1.61
C LEU A 104 12.59 6.34 -2.85
N ALA A 105 11.32 6.71 -2.69
CA ALA A 105 10.33 6.81 -3.78
C ALA A 105 10.79 7.70 -4.96
N PRO A 106 11.25 8.96 -4.77
CA PRO A 106 11.66 9.80 -5.89
C PRO A 106 12.91 9.25 -6.61
N VAL A 107 13.79 8.56 -5.88
CA VAL A 107 15.00 7.94 -6.44
C VAL A 107 14.64 6.65 -7.20
N ALA A 108 13.73 5.86 -6.64
CA ALA A 108 13.20 4.64 -7.23
C ALA A 108 12.48 4.94 -8.55
N GLU A 109 11.65 5.98 -8.62
CA GLU A 109 10.96 6.38 -9.85
C GLU A 109 11.95 6.66 -10.99
N LYS A 110 13.02 7.43 -10.74
CA LYS A 110 14.02 7.79 -11.76
C LYS A 110 14.89 6.61 -12.18
N ILE A 111 15.36 5.80 -11.23
CA ILE A 111 16.30 4.70 -11.51
C ILE A 111 15.57 3.49 -12.09
N LEU A 112 14.36 3.19 -11.63
CA LEU A 112 13.59 2.01 -12.03
C LEU A 112 12.72 2.23 -13.28
N ALA A 113 12.47 3.47 -13.69
CA ALA A 113 11.72 3.77 -14.92
C ALA A 113 12.32 3.09 -16.17
N GLY A 114 13.64 2.86 -16.21
CA GLY A 114 14.30 2.15 -17.31
C GLY A 114 14.34 0.62 -17.18
N PHE A 115 13.93 0.05 -16.04
CA PHE A 115 13.96 -1.39 -15.79
C PHE A 115 12.66 -2.10 -16.16
N LEU A 116 11.53 -1.39 -16.08
CA LEU A 116 10.21 -1.90 -16.43
C LEU A 116 9.94 -1.77 -17.94
N PRO A 117 8.97 -2.52 -18.50
CA PRO A 117 8.63 -2.44 -19.91
C PRO A 117 8.36 -0.99 -20.36
N ALA A 118 8.90 -0.60 -21.52
CA ALA A 118 8.75 0.74 -22.04
C ALA A 118 7.26 1.15 -22.11
N GLY A 119 6.90 2.24 -21.42
CA GLY A 119 5.53 2.74 -21.33
C GLY A 119 4.79 2.44 -20.02
N THR A 120 5.42 1.81 -19.02
CA THR A 120 4.84 1.72 -17.68
C THR A 120 4.70 3.10 -17.05
N PRO A 121 3.49 3.49 -16.59
CA PRO A 121 3.29 4.72 -15.82
C PRO A 121 4.20 4.76 -14.59
N PRO A 122 4.70 5.94 -14.18
CA PRO A 122 5.52 6.09 -12.97
C PRO A 122 4.85 5.53 -11.71
N GLU A 123 3.52 5.68 -11.62
CA GLU A 123 2.70 5.16 -10.53
C GLU A 123 2.81 3.62 -10.41
N MET A 124 2.83 2.90 -11.54
CA MET A 124 2.94 1.44 -11.55
C MET A 124 4.32 0.99 -11.07
N THR A 125 5.37 1.75 -11.41
CA THR A 125 6.74 1.51 -10.94
C THR A 125 6.81 1.60 -9.42
N LEU A 126 6.20 2.64 -8.84
CA LEU A 126 6.17 2.85 -7.40
C LEU A 126 5.33 1.79 -6.68
N ILE A 127 4.20 1.37 -7.26
CA ILE A 127 3.38 0.28 -6.71
C ILE A 127 4.17 -1.04 -6.72
N TRP A 128 4.80 -1.39 -7.84
CA TRP A 128 5.62 -2.60 -7.94
C TRP A 128 6.80 -2.56 -6.94
N PHE A 129 7.48 -1.42 -6.84
CA PHE A 129 8.56 -1.21 -5.88
C PHE A 129 8.07 -1.35 -4.44
N GLY A 130 6.90 -0.76 -4.13
CA GLY A 130 6.24 -0.90 -2.83
C GLY A 130 5.89 -2.36 -2.50
N VAL A 131 5.43 -3.15 -3.48
CA VAL A 131 5.16 -4.58 -3.30
C VAL A 131 6.44 -5.37 -3.01
N VAL A 132 7.53 -5.09 -3.75
CA VAL A 132 8.84 -5.72 -3.50
C VAL A 132 9.32 -5.41 -2.09
N ILE A 133 9.26 -4.14 -1.66
CA ILE A 133 9.60 -3.73 -0.29
C ILE A 133 8.70 -4.40 0.74
N ALA A 134 7.39 -4.45 0.50
CA ALA A 134 6.44 -5.05 1.44
C ALA A 134 6.71 -6.55 1.63
N MET A 135 7.00 -7.28 0.54
CA MET A 135 7.38 -8.70 0.62
C MET A 135 8.70 -8.91 1.36
N ASN A 136 9.68 -8.02 1.15
CA ASN A 136 10.94 -8.06 1.87
C ASN A 136 10.76 -7.77 3.37
N LEU A 137 9.94 -6.77 3.70
CA LEU A 137 9.64 -6.41 5.08
C LEU A 137 8.91 -7.54 5.83
N GLN A 138 7.99 -8.24 5.17
CA GLN A 138 7.38 -9.48 5.71
C GLN A 138 8.43 -10.55 6.02
N THR A 139 9.45 -10.68 5.17
CA THR A 139 10.57 -11.60 5.39
C THR A 139 11.36 -11.23 6.65
N SER A 140 11.61 -9.93 6.85
CA SER A 140 12.27 -9.42 8.05
C SER A 140 11.54 -9.81 9.34
N PHE A 141 10.21 -9.66 9.38
CA PHE A 141 9.39 -10.05 10.55
C PHE A 141 9.42 -11.55 10.88
N LEU A 142 9.88 -12.39 9.96
CA LEU A 142 9.97 -13.84 10.12
C LEU A 142 11.41 -14.35 10.28
N THR A 143 12.43 -13.49 10.17
CA THR A 143 13.84 -13.90 10.23
C THR A 143 14.34 -13.90 11.68
N PRO A 144 14.77 -15.05 12.25
CA PRO A 144 15.48 -15.06 13.53
C PRO A 144 16.78 -14.24 13.42
N PRO A 145 17.23 -13.49 14.45
CA PRO A 145 16.72 -13.36 15.84
C PRO A 145 15.71 -12.21 16.05
N PHE A 146 15.38 -11.46 15.00
CA PHE A 146 14.59 -10.23 15.09
C PHE A 146 13.11 -10.39 14.72
N GLY A 147 12.71 -11.57 14.25
CA GLY A 147 11.35 -11.86 13.82
C GLY A 147 10.33 -11.89 14.97
N PHE A 148 9.69 -10.75 15.25
CA PHE A 148 8.65 -10.62 16.28
C PHE A 148 7.52 -11.64 16.13
N ALA A 149 7.16 -11.99 14.89
CA ALA A 149 6.14 -13.00 14.62
C ALA A 149 6.51 -14.39 15.19
N LEU A 150 7.80 -14.75 15.17
CA LEU A 150 8.27 -16.02 15.75
C LEU A 150 8.19 -16.01 17.27
N PHE A 151 8.43 -14.86 17.90
CA PHE A 151 8.26 -14.70 19.35
C PHE A 151 6.78 -14.73 19.77
N TYR A 152 5.89 -14.19 18.94
CA TYR A 152 4.45 -14.33 19.14
C TYR A 152 3.99 -15.78 19.02
N LEU A 153 4.43 -16.51 17.98
CA LEU A 153 4.17 -17.96 17.88
C LEU A 153 4.73 -18.72 19.08
N ARG A 154 5.95 -18.37 19.53
CA ARG A 154 6.55 -18.97 20.72
C ARG A 154 5.75 -18.67 22.00
N SER A 155 5.12 -17.50 22.10
CA SER A 155 4.32 -17.09 23.27
C SER A 155 3.05 -17.92 23.45
N VAL A 156 2.44 -18.36 22.34
CA VAL A 156 1.23 -19.18 22.33
C VAL A 156 1.51 -20.68 22.22
N ALA A 157 2.71 -21.06 21.76
CA ALA A 157 3.10 -22.46 21.64
C ALA A 157 3.30 -23.14 23.00
N ALA A 158 2.86 -24.40 23.07
CA ALA A 158 2.94 -25.23 24.28
C ALA A 158 4.38 -25.33 24.80
N LYS A 159 4.61 -24.81 26.01
CA LYS A 159 5.93 -24.82 26.69
C LYS A 159 6.28 -26.16 27.32
N LYS A 160 5.27 -26.98 27.60
CA LYS A 160 5.38 -28.28 28.26
C LYS A 160 4.54 -29.28 27.49
N ASP A 161 4.91 -30.54 27.61
CA ASP A 161 4.13 -31.64 27.10
C ASP A 161 2.74 -31.56 27.72
N TYR A 162 1.72 -31.66 26.88
CA TYR A 162 0.33 -31.59 27.33
C TYR A 162 -0.42 -32.80 26.81
N LYS A 163 -1.34 -33.30 27.65
CA LYS A 163 -2.23 -34.37 27.26
C LYS A 163 -3.38 -33.77 26.47
N ASP A 164 -3.53 -34.17 25.21
CA ASP A 164 -4.65 -33.72 24.41
C ASP A 164 -5.96 -34.22 25.01
N ARG A 165 -6.93 -33.32 25.17
CA ARG A 165 -8.23 -33.63 25.76
C ARG A 165 -9.10 -34.49 24.84
N VAL A 166 -8.84 -34.46 23.53
CA VAL A 166 -9.63 -35.20 22.53
C VAL A 166 -9.01 -36.56 22.23
N THR A 167 -7.72 -36.63 21.93
CA THR A 167 -7.04 -37.88 21.56
C THR A 167 -6.48 -38.66 22.76
N GLY A 168 -6.30 -38.00 23.92
CA GLY A 168 -5.73 -38.63 25.11
C GLY A 168 -4.22 -38.89 25.03
N GLU A 169 -3.59 -38.58 23.90
CA GLU A 169 -2.15 -38.72 23.69
C GLU A 169 -1.36 -37.55 24.28
N THR A 170 -0.06 -37.79 24.53
CA THR A 170 0.83 -36.79 25.11
C THR A 170 1.55 -36.08 23.97
N ILE A 171 1.18 -34.83 23.70
CA ILE A 171 1.79 -34.04 22.62
C ILE A 171 3.05 -33.36 23.17
N PRO A 172 4.23 -33.58 22.54
CA PRO A 172 5.48 -32.99 22.99
C PRO A 172 5.47 -31.46 22.82
N ALA A 173 6.16 -30.76 23.71
CA ALA A 173 6.32 -29.31 23.65
C ALA A 173 7.01 -28.86 22.35
N VAL A 174 6.55 -27.73 21.79
CA VAL A 174 7.16 -27.16 20.59
C VAL A 174 8.43 -26.42 20.99
N GLN A 175 9.57 -26.90 20.50
CA GLN A 175 10.86 -26.27 20.76
C GLN A 175 11.05 -25.04 19.87
N THR A 176 11.76 -24.03 20.37
CA THR A 176 12.09 -22.82 19.59
C THR A 176 12.83 -23.15 18.30
N SER A 177 13.68 -24.17 18.30
CA SER A 177 14.37 -24.66 17.10
C SER A 177 13.40 -25.18 16.03
N GLN A 178 12.30 -25.81 16.40
CA GLN A 178 11.28 -26.28 15.46
C GLN A 178 10.53 -25.11 14.82
N ILE A 179 10.25 -24.05 15.60
CA ILE A 179 9.65 -22.81 15.10
C ILE A 179 10.59 -22.15 14.09
N TYR A 180 11.88 -22.06 14.40
CA TYR A 180 12.88 -21.46 13.51
C TYR A 180 13.10 -22.29 12.24
N LYS A 181 13.12 -23.62 12.36
CA LYS A 181 13.23 -24.49 11.18
C LYS A 181 12.01 -24.34 10.26
N GLY A 182 10.82 -24.18 10.85
CA GLY A 182 9.60 -23.86 10.11
C GLY A 182 9.66 -22.50 9.43
N SER A 183 10.19 -21.47 10.09
CA SER A 183 10.29 -20.13 9.51
C SER A 183 11.29 -20.05 8.35
N ILE A 184 12.39 -20.79 8.40
CA ILE A 184 13.37 -20.85 7.30
C ILE A 184 12.72 -21.33 5.99
N ALA A 185 11.86 -22.34 6.05
CA ALA A 185 11.15 -22.82 4.86
C ALA A 185 10.27 -21.73 4.25
N PHE A 186 9.61 -20.94 5.09
CA PHE A 186 8.78 -19.82 4.65
C PHE A 186 9.62 -18.66 4.09
N ILE A 187 10.76 -18.34 4.72
CA ILE A 187 11.70 -17.32 4.23
C ILE A 187 12.22 -17.68 2.84
N ILE A 188 12.60 -18.94 2.60
CA ILE A 188 13.05 -19.39 1.29
C ILE A 188 11.95 -19.19 0.24
N LEU A 189 10.71 -19.55 0.56
CA LEU A 189 9.57 -19.35 -0.33
C LEU A 189 9.33 -17.86 -0.61
N GLN A 190 9.48 -17.01 0.41
CA GLN A 190 9.34 -15.56 0.28
C GLN A 190 10.42 -14.95 -0.60
N VAL A 191 11.68 -15.38 -0.45
CA VAL A 191 12.79 -14.96 -1.33
C VAL A 191 12.53 -15.40 -2.76
N ILE A 192 12.04 -16.62 -2.99
CA ILE A 192 11.65 -17.08 -4.33
C ILE A 192 10.54 -16.20 -4.90
N MET A 193 9.54 -15.82 -4.10
CA MET A 193 8.48 -14.90 -4.53
C MET A 193 9.02 -13.52 -4.88
N VAL A 194 9.92 -12.94 -4.07
CA VAL A 194 10.55 -11.65 -4.38
C VAL A 194 11.33 -11.73 -5.69
N VAL A 195 12.12 -12.79 -5.89
CA VAL A 195 12.86 -13.00 -7.15
C VAL A 195 11.90 -13.15 -8.32
N ALA A 196 10.79 -13.87 -8.16
CA ALA A 196 9.78 -14.03 -9.20
C ALA A 196 9.09 -12.70 -9.54
N VAL A 197 8.74 -11.87 -8.54
CA VAL A 197 8.16 -10.54 -8.76
C VAL A 197 9.15 -9.58 -9.42
N VAL A 198 10.44 -9.71 -9.11
CA VAL A 198 11.50 -8.93 -9.75
C VAL A 198 11.74 -9.36 -11.20
N ALA A 199 11.73 -10.66 -11.47
CA ALA A 199 11.90 -11.22 -12.82
C ALA A 199 10.66 -11.02 -13.71
N PHE A 200 9.46 -11.03 -13.13
CA PHE A 200 8.19 -10.87 -13.83
C PHE A 200 7.34 -9.74 -13.22
N PRO A 201 7.68 -8.46 -13.50
CA PRO A 201 6.94 -7.32 -12.95
C PRO A 201 5.45 -7.29 -13.33
N SER A 202 5.10 -7.93 -14.46
CA SER A 202 3.72 -8.11 -14.93
C SER A 202 2.83 -8.85 -13.92
N LEU A 203 3.39 -9.61 -12.98
CA LEU A 203 2.61 -10.24 -11.90
C LEU A 203 1.92 -9.20 -11.00
N VAL A 204 2.52 -8.02 -10.85
CA VAL A 204 1.97 -6.93 -10.04
C VAL A 204 1.26 -5.91 -10.92
N THR A 205 1.86 -5.57 -12.07
CA THR A 205 1.36 -4.49 -12.93
C THR A 205 0.27 -4.93 -13.91
N GLY A 206 0.15 -6.24 -14.20
CA GLY A 206 -0.79 -6.76 -15.20
C GLY A 206 -2.26 -6.72 -14.80
N GLY A 207 -2.57 -6.62 -13.50
CA GLY A 207 -3.94 -6.55 -12.98
C GLY A 207 -4.42 -5.14 -12.62
N ILE A 208 -3.59 -4.11 -12.80
CA ILE A 208 -3.94 -2.75 -12.40
C ILE A 208 -4.67 -2.08 -13.57
N GLU A 209 -6.00 -2.17 -13.59
CA GLU A 209 -6.82 -1.34 -14.48
C GLU A 209 -6.57 0.14 -14.15
N LYS A 210 -6.27 0.95 -15.17
CA LYS A 210 -6.11 2.40 -15.03
C LYS A 210 -7.44 2.98 -14.52
N THR A 211 -7.55 3.20 -13.21
CA THR A 211 -8.60 4.07 -12.69
C THR A 211 -8.31 5.45 -13.24
N VAL A 212 -9.22 5.94 -14.09
CA VAL A 212 -9.18 7.29 -14.65
C VAL A 212 -9.03 8.27 -13.48
N GLN A 213 -7.83 8.84 -13.30
CA GLN A 213 -7.66 9.99 -12.43
C GLN A 213 -8.43 11.13 -13.08
N ILE A 214 -9.65 11.39 -12.59
CA ILE A 214 -10.35 12.61 -12.92
C ILE A 214 -9.65 13.71 -12.12
N ASP A 215 -8.69 14.38 -12.77
CA ASP A 215 -8.12 15.63 -12.28
C ASP A 215 -9.27 16.61 -12.04
N ALA A 216 -9.58 16.90 -10.77
CA ALA A 216 -10.61 17.85 -10.39
C ALA A 216 -10.39 19.22 -11.06
N ASP A 217 -9.13 19.59 -11.32
CA ASP A 217 -8.74 20.81 -12.03
C ASP A 217 -9.15 20.79 -13.50
N LYS A 218 -9.04 19.65 -14.20
CA LYS A 218 -9.51 19.51 -15.59
C LYS A 218 -11.04 19.52 -15.68
N ALA A 219 -11.71 18.91 -14.70
CA ALA A 219 -13.18 18.90 -14.62
C ALA A 219 -13.75 20.31 -14.37
N LEU A 220 -13.12 21.10 -13.50
CA LEU A 220 -13.48 22.50 -13.26
C LEU A 220 -13.21 23.39 -14.48
N GLN A 221 -12.11 23.15 -15.20
CA GLN A 221 -11.78 23.91 -16.41
C GLN A 221 -12.77 23.63 -17.57
N GLN A 222 -13.28 22.40 -17.69
CA GLN A 222 -14.34 22.07 -18.63
C GLN A 222 -15.70 22.69 -18.26
N LEU A 223 -16.00 22.85 -16.97
CA LEU A 223 -17.22 23.54 -16.50
C LEU A 223 -17.17 25.07 -16.70
N GLN A 224 -15.97 25.67 -16.69
CA GLN A 224 -15.78 27.12 -16.91
C GLN A 224 -15.82 27.53 -18.38
N MET A 225 -15.77 26.59 -19.33
CA MET A 225 -15.82 26.85 -20.77
C MET A 225 -17.24 26.75 -21.39
N GLN A 226 -18.32 26.82 -20.59
CA GLN A 226 -19.66 27.07 -21.13
C GLN A 226 -19.89 28.57 -21.29
N PRO A 227 -19.96 29.13 -22.52
CA PRO A 227 -20.29 30.53 -22.70
C PRO A 227 -21.77 30.73 -22.34
N ARG A 228 -22.03 31.64 -21.39
CA ARG A 228 -23.37 32.21 -21.19
C ARG A 228 -23.73 32.97 -22.47
N GLU A 229 -24.58 32.41 -23.32
CA GLU A 229 -25.18 33.15 -24.42
C GLU A 229 -26.03 34.29 -23.83
N SER A 230 -25.57 35.52 -24.10
CA SER A 230 -26.26 36.75 -23.77
C SER A 230 -27.49 36.88 -24.68
N ALA A 231 -28.67 36.93 -24.08
CA ALA A 231 -29.89 37.35 -24.76
C ALA A 231 -29.81 38.84 -25.10
N GLY A 232 -29.91 39.19 -26.39
CA GLY A 232 -29.99 40.57 -26.85
C GLY A 232 -29.92 40.69 -28.38
N ASP A 233 -31.11 40.83 -28.99
CA ASP A 233 -31.45 41.46 -30.29
C ASP A 233 -31.04 40.81 -31.64
N THR A 234 -32.07 40.38 -32.37
CA THR A 234 -32.15 40.23 -33.84
C THR A 234 -32.74 41.53 -34.47
N PRO A 235 -32.81 41.73 -35.81
CA PRO A 235 -32.21 41.01 -36.95
C PRO A 235 -31.62 41.91 -38.07
N ALA A 236 -30.74 41.39 -38.93
CA ALA A 236 -30.64 41.84 -40.33
C ALA A 236 -29.99 40.78 -41.23
N ALA A 237 -30.59 40.61 -42.41
CA ALA A 237 -30.38 39.54 -43.39
C ALA A 237 -29.24 39.82 -44.39
N THR A 238 -28.68 38.72 -44.97
CA THR A 238 -28.39 38.44 -46.41
C THR A 238 -27.32 37.34 -46.51
N GLY A 239 -27.64 36.14 -47.03
CA GLY A 239 -27.25 35.62 -48.38
C GLY A 239 -25.75 35.29 -48.47
N THR A 240 -25.22 34.12 -48.89
CA THR A 240 -25.70 33.05 -49.79
C THR A 240 -24.71 31.85 -49.72
N SER A 241 -25.24 30.62 -49.83
CA SER A 241 -24.69 29.38 -50.44
C SER A 241 -23.28 28.82 -50.14
N GLY A 242 -23.24 27.53 -49.74
CA GLY A 242 -22.12 26.60 -49.96
C GLY A 242 -22.22 25.30 -49.13
N GLU A 243 -22.59 24.19 -49.78
CA GLU A 243 -22.83 22.84 -49.22
C GLU A 243 -21.59 22.14 -48.63
N ALA A 244 -21.75 21.36 -47.54
CA ALA A 244 -21.49 19.90 -47.48
C ALA A 244 -21.30 19.36 -46.03
N GLY A 245 -21.96 18.23 -45.71
CA GLY A 245 -21.54 17.28 -44.66
C GLY A 245 -22.27 17.33 -43.30
N LYS A 246 -23.22 16.42 -43.09
CA LYS A 246 -23.88 16.17 -41.79
C LYS A 246 -22.96 15.34 -40.87
N GLU A 247 -22.64 15.85 -39.69
CA GLU A 247 -22.25 15.05 -38.51
C GLU A 247 -23.32 15.20 -37.43
N GLU A 248 -23.97 14.08 -37.08
CA GLU A 248 -24.87 13.98 -35.94
C GLU A 248 -24.07 14.19 -34.64
N LYS A 249 -24.23 15.36 -34.02
CA LYS A 249 -23.85 15.55 -32.61
C LYS A 249 -24.82 14.74 -31.76
N GLU A 250 -24.38 13.59 -31.26
CA GLU A 250 -25.04 12.87 -30.17
C GLU A 250 -25.16 13.81 -28.96
N ASP A 251 -26.40 14.19 -28.66
CA ASP A 251 -26.75 15.09 -27.57
C ASP A 251 -26.48 14.40 -26.22
N PRO A 252 -25.51 14.88 -25.41
CA PRO A 252 -25.15 14.29 -24.12
C PRO A 252 -26.31 14.30 -23.11
N MET A 253 -27.35 15.11 -23.33
CA MET A 253 -28.57 15.11 -22.52
C MET A 253 -29.34 13.79 -22.64
N LYS A 254 -29.24 13.11 -23.79
CA LYS A 254 -29.96 11.87 -24.08
C LYS A 254 -29.36 10.67 -23.34
N GLY A 255 -28.03 10.59 -23.27
CA GLY A 255 -27.32 9.57 -22.49
C GLY A 255 -27.55 9.72 -20.98
N LEU A 256 -27.62 10.97 -20.49
CA LEU A 256 -28.00 11.27 -19.10
C LEU A 256 -29.42 10.80 -18.79
N LEU A 257 -30.39 11.07 -19.67
CA LEU A 257 -31.77 10.62 -19.49
C LEU A 257 -31.93 9.10 -19.54
N GLU A 258 -31.11 8.39 -20.30
CA GLU A 258 -31.11 6.92 -20.33
C GLU A 258 -30.49 6.31 -19.06
N SER A 259 -29.41 6.89 -18.55
CA SER A 259 -28.80 6.44 -17.28
C SER A 259 -29.75 6.63 -16.08
N MET A 260 -30.48 7.75 -16.02
CA MET A 260 -31.45 8.01 -14.96
C MET A 260 -32.68 7.08 -15.01
N LYS A 261 -33.08 6.64 -16.22
CA LYS A 261 -34.19 5.68 -16.38
C LYS A 261 -33.78 4.24 -16.04
N GLN A 262 -32.49 3.90 -16.18
CA GLN A 262 -31.97 2.59 -15.77
C GLN A 262 -31.85 2.48 -14.25
N ASP A 263 -31.50 3.55 -13.55
CA ASP A 263 -31.42 3.56 -12.07
C ASP A 263 -32.79 3.53 -11.37
N GLN A 264 -33.86 3.99 -12.03
CA GLN A 264 -35.23 3.87 -11.49
C GLN A 264 -35.86 2.47 -11.65
N LYS A 265 -35.20 1.54 -12.34
CA LYS A 265 -35.70 0.18 -12.61
C LYS A 265 -34.96 -0.93 -11.85
N LYS A 266 -34.07 -0.59 -10.93
CA LYS A 266 -33.51 -1.51 -9.91
C LYS A 266 -34.08 -1.18 -8.53
#